data_AF-A0A0Q4BCL0-F1
#
_entry.id   AF-A0A0Q4BCL0-F1
#
_cell.length_a   1.000
_cell.length_b   1.000
_cell.length_c   1.000
_cell.angle_alpha   90.00
_cell.angle_beta   90.00
_cell.angle_gamma   90.00
#
_symmetry.space_group_name_H-M   'P 1'
#
loop_
_entity.id
_entity.type
_entity.pdbx_description
1 polymer ?
#
loop_
_entity_poly.entity_id
_entity_poly.type
_entity_poly.pdbx_seq_one_letter_code
_entity_poly.pdbx_strand_id
1 'polypeptide(L)'
;MTDKPTIVSAGKTLAILGGIICIIGTALTFDAGSINVMVEIGLPLLSAVLFFAVSGALNVNGGMKGGVMIFVSFLNIAVLTFGTIYGTMDLYLGAVLILLAAAVLASISSSGTARWIQADRI
;
A
#
# COMPACT_ATOMS: atom_id res chain seq x y z
N MET A 1 -18.56 -16.77 -12.16
CA MET A 1 -18.14 -15.46 -11.63
C MET A 1 -18.37 -15.51 -10.13
N THR A 2 -17.30 -15.62 -9.34
CA THR A 2 -17.38 -15.63 -7.88
C THR A 2 -17.62 -14.20 -7.43
N ASP A 3 -18.75 -13.92 -6.77
CA ASP A 3 -19.05 -12.58 -6.27
C ASP A 3 -17.89 -12.06 -5.42
N LYS A 4 -17.30 -10.94 -5.85
CA LYS A 4 -16.15 -10.34 -5.16
C LYS A 4 -16.60 -9.84 -3.79
N PRO A 5 -16.00 -10.29 -2.68
CA PRO A 5 -16.37 -9.80 -1.36
C PRO A 5 -16.18 -8.28 -1.27
N THR A 6 -17.11 -7.60 -0.60
CA THR A 6 -17.05 -6.15 -0.39
C THR A 6 -15.74 -5.73 0.30
N ILE A 7 -15.20 -6.57 1.18
CA ILE A 7 -13.91 -6.34 1.86
C ILE A 7 -12.72 -6.32 0.89
N VAL A 8 -12.73 -7.12 -0.17
CA VAL A 8 -11.67 -7.12 -1.21
C VAL A 8 -11.77 -5.86 -2.06
N SER A 9 -13.00 -5.41 -2.34
CA SER A 9 -13.23 -4.15 -3.06
C SER A 9 -12.78 -2.94 -2.23
N ALA A 10 -13.13 -2.91 -0.94
CA ALA A 10 -12.70 -1.88 -0.01
C ALA A 10 -11.17 -1.84 0.13
N GLY A 11 -10.52 -3.00 0.31
CA GLY A 11 -9.06 -3.11 0.38
C GLY A 11 -8.37 -2.59 -0.89
N LYS A 12 -8.91 -2.91 -2.07
CA LYS A 12 -8.42 -2.39 -3.35
C LYS A 12 -8.51 -0.86 -3.40
N THR A 13 -9.65 -0.28 -3.06
CA THR A 13 -9.86 1.17 -3.08
C THR A 13 -8.94 1.87 -2.09
N LEU A 14 -8.79 1.34 -0.87
CA LEU A 14 -7.87 1.88 0.13
C LEU A 14 -6.42 1.86 -0.36
N ALA A 15 -6.01 0.77 -1.03
CA ALA A 15 -4.67 0.66 -1.59
C ALA A 15 -4.44 1.68 -2.73
N ILE A 16 -5.44 1.91 -3.59
CA ILE A 16 -5.36 2.96 -4.63
C ILE A 16 -5.21 4.34 -3.99
N LEU A 17 -6.04 4.66 -2.99
CA LEU A 17 -5.98 5.93 -2.28
C LEU A 17 -4.62 6.13 -1.60
N GLY A 18 -4.08 5.10 -0.94
CA GLY A 18 -2.74 5.14 -0.35
C GLY A 18 -1.65 5.45 -1.37
N GLY A 19 -1.71 4.82 -2.55
CA GLY A 19 -0.77 5.07 -3.64
C GLY A 19 -0.85 6.49 -4.19
N ILE A 20 -2.06 7.01 -4.41
CA ILE A 20 -2.29 8.38 -4.88
C ILE A 20 -1.79 9.40 -3.85
N ILE A 21 -2.12 9.21 -2.58
CA ILE A 21 -1.69 10.12 -1.50
C ILE A 21 -0.17 10.11 -1.37
N CYS A 22 0.51 8.97 -1.56
CA CYS A 22 1.97 8.93 -1.60
C CYS A 22 2.53 9.80 -2.73
N ILE A 23 2.00 9.69 -3.95
CA ILE A 23 2.45 10.49 -5.10
C ILE A 23 2.24 11.98 -4.87
N ILE A 24 1.04 12.36 -4.42
CA ILE A 24 0.71 13.77 -4.12
C ILE A 24 1.59 14.29 -2.98
N GLY A 25 1.75 13.52 -1.91
CA GLY A 25 2.63 13.87 -0.79
C GLY A 25 4.05 14.14 -1.25
N THR A 26 4.61 13.25 -2.10
CA THR A 26 5.94 13.43 -2.69
C THR A 26 6.05 14.74 -3.47
N ALA A 27 5.06 15.07 -4.29
CA ALA A 27 5.06 16.28 -5.10
C ALA A 27 4.97 17.56 -4.25
N LEU A 28 4.25 17.51 -3.11
CA LEU A 28 4.08 18.65 -2.22
C LEU A 28 5.26 18.85 -1.26
N THR A 29 5.96 17.78 -0.89
CA THR A 29 7.11 17.84 0.04
C THR A 29 8.46 17.82 -0.68
N PHE A 30 8.46 17.87 -2.02
CA PHE A 30 9.69 17.86 -2.80
C PHE A 30 10.50 19.14 -2.59
N ASP A 31 11.73 18.99 -2.10
CA ASP A 31 12.73 20.05 -1.99
C ASP A 31 13.91 19.76 -2.95
N ALA A 32 14.02 20.55 -4.01
CA ALA A 32 15.09 20.42 -5.00
C ALA A 32 16.48 20.77 -4.43
N GLY A 33 16.55 21.43 -3.26
CA GLY A 33 17.79 21.79 -2.59
C GLY A 33 18.31 20.72 -1.62
N SER A 34 17.57 19.63 -1.39
CA SER A 34 17.97 18.61 -0.41
C SER A 34 19.21 17.84 -0.86
N ILE A 35 20.06 17.49 0.12
CA ILE A 35 21.25 16.66 -0.07
C ILE A 35 20.84 15.19 -0.27
N ASN A 36 19.62 14.82 0.17
CA ASN A 36 19.10 13.45 0.18
C ASN A 36 17.86 13.27 -0.73
N VAL A 37 17.75 14.06 -1.81
CA VAL A 37 16.63 14.04 -2.77
C VAL A 37 16.23 12.62 -3.21
N MET A 38 17.19 11.73 -3.43
CA MET A 38 16.92 10.35 -3.86
C MET A 38 16.15 9.54 -2.80
N VAL A 39 16.38 9.80 -1.52
CA VAL A 39 15.70 9.12 -0.40
C VAL A 39 14.32 9.75 -0.19
N GLU A 40 14.23 11.07 -0.22
CA GLU A 40 12.98 11.83 -0.03
C GLU A 40 11.95 11.57 -1.13
N ILE A 41 12.39 11.33 -2.37
CA ILE A 41 11.52 10.95 -3.48
C ILE A 41 11.34 9.43 -3.54
N GLY A 42 12.42 8.67 -3.32
CA GLY A 42 12.46 7.23 -3.51
C GLY A 42 11.57 6.47 -2.53
N LEU A 43 11.55 6.84 -1.25
CA LEU A 43 10.73 6.17 -0.23
C LEU A 43 9.22 6.32 -0.49
N PRO A 44 8.69 7.55 -0.70
CA PRO A 44 7.28 7.74 -1.04
C PRO A 44 6.87 7.05 -2.35
N LEU A 45 7.72 7.10 -3.39
CA LEU A 45 7.44 6.39 -4.65
C LEU A 45 7.46 4.87 -4.47
N LEU A 46 8.41 4.33 -3.71
CA LEU A 46 8.43 2.91 -3.37
C LEU A 46 7.13 2.52 -2.67
N SER A 47 6.71 3.29 -1.66
CA SER A 47 5.44 3.07 -0.97
C SER A 47 4.24 3.12 -1.92
N ALA A 48 4.21 4.09 -2.84
CA ALA A 48 3.16 4.20 -3.85
C ALA A 48 3.09 2.95 -4.73
N VAL A 49 4.24 2.44 -5.18
CA VAL A 49 4.33 1.21 -5.97
C VAL A 49 3.86 -0.01 -5.17
N LEU A 50 4.21 -0.11 -3.89
CA LEU A 50 3.75 -1.23 -3.04
C LEU A 50 2.22 -1.18 -2.83
N PHE A 51 1.64 0.01 -2.62
CA PHE A 51 0.20 0.20 -2.57
C PHE A 51 -0.49 -0.23 -3.88
N PHE A 52 0.02 0.21 -5.03
CA PHE A 52 -0.55 -0.18 -6.32
C PHE A 52 -0.35 -1.65 -6.66
N ALA A 53 0.77 -2.25 -6.27
CA ALA A 53 1.00 -3.68 -6.41
C ALA A 53 -0.04 -4.51 -5.65
N VAL A 54 -0.34 -4.12 -4.41
CA VAL A 54 -1.38 -4.75 -3.59
C VAL A 54 -2.77 -4.55 -4.22
N SER A 55 -3.08 -3.34 -4.69
CA SER A 55 -4.34 -3.07 -5.41
C SER A 55 -4.50 -3.94 -6.67
N GLY A 56 -3.44 -4.05 -7.48
CA GLY A 56 -3.41 -4.88 -8.68
C GLY A 56 -3.60 -6.36 -8.35
N ALA A 57 -3.03 -6.83 -7.26
CA ALA A 57 -3.18 -8.20 -6.78
C ALA A 57 -4.60 -8.53 -6.26
N LEU A 58 -5.36 -7.52 -5.85
CA LEU A 58 -6.77 -7.60 -5.44
C LEU A 58 -7.76 -7.52 -6.62
N ASN A 59 -7.27 -7.50 -7.88
CA ASN A 59 -8.12 -7.71 -9.06
C ASN A 59 -8.37 -9.20 -9.32
N VAL A 60 -9.45 -9.47 -10.06
CA VAL A 60 -9.75 -10.80 -10.61
C VAL A 60 -8.57 -11.26 -11.46
N ASN A 61 -8.14 -12.51 -11.30
CA ASN A 61 -6.94 -13.08 -11.93
C ASN A 61 -5.62 -12.41 -11.48
N GLY A 62 -5.60 -11.78 -10.29
CA GLY A 62 -4.38 -11.20 -9.74
C GLY A 62 -3.31 -12.26 -9.48
N GLY A 63 -2.07 -12.03 -9.92
CA GLY A 63 -1.01 -13.05 -9.90
C GLY A 63 -0.31 -13.33 -8.55
N MET A 64 -0.53 -12.52 -7.51
CA MET A 64 0.26 -12.59 -6.27
C MET A 64 -0.43 -13.37 -5.15
N LYS A 65 0.08 -14.55 -4.76
CA LYS A 65 -0.42 -15.37 -3.62
C LYS A 65 -0.74 -14.55 -2.35
N GLY A 66 -1.75 -15.00 -1.58
CA GLY A 66 -2.20 -14.33 -0.34
C GLY A 66 -1.07 -13.96 0.62
N GLY A 67 -0.17 -14.89 0.91
CA GLY A 67 0.98 -14.64 1.77
C GLY A 67 1.95 -13.57 1.22
N VAL A 68 2.10 -13.48 -0.11
CA VAL A 68 2.95 -12.45 -0.74
C VAL A 68 2.28 -11.07 -0.60
N MET A 69 0.96 -10.98 -0.74
CA MET A 69 0.24 -9.72 -0.52
C MET A 69 0.38 -9.24 0.94
N ILE A 70 0.25 -10.15 1.91
CA ILE A 70 0.47 -9.83 3.33
C ILE A 70 1.90 -9.32 3.55
N PHE A 71 2.90 -10.01 2.99
CA PHE A 71 4.30 -9.59 3.10
C PHE A 71 4.54 -8.20 2.49
N VAL A 72 4.00 -7.93 1.30
CA VAL A 72 4.12 -6.63 0.64
C VAL A 72 3.44 -5.52 1.45
N SER A 73 2.28 -5.78 2.04
CA SER A 73 1.62 -4.82 2.93
C SER A 73 2.44 -4.57 4.21
N PHE A 74 3.03 -5.59 4.82
CA PHE A 74 3.94 -5.41 5.96
C PHE A 74 5.19 -4.61 5.58
N LEU A 75 5.79 -4.92 4.43
CA LEU A 75 6.93 -4.17 3.92
C LEU A 75 6.57 -2.70 3.70
N ASN A 76 5.37 -2.42 3.18
CA ASN A 76 4.91 -1.05 2.98
C ASN A 76 4.76 -0.28 4.30
N ILE A 77 4.20 -0.92 5.34
CA ILE A 77 4.12 -0.34 6.69
C ILE A 77 5.53 -0.03 7.22
N ALA A 78 6.48 -0.94 7.06
CA ALA A 78 7.86 -0.73 7.48
C ALA A 78 8.49 0.47 6.74
N VAL A 79 8.37 0.52 5.42
CA VAL A 79 8.88 1.62 4.57
C VAL A 79 8.31 2.97 5.03
N LEU A 80 7.00 3.06 5.25
CA LEU A 80 6.34 4.27 5.72
C LEU A 80 6.79 4.66 7.14
N THR A 81 6.94 3.68 8.04
CA THR A 81 7.38 3.92 9.42
C THR A 81 8.81 4.46 9.45
N PHE A 82 9.72 3.85 8.68
CA PHE A 82 11.09 4.34 8.52
C PHE A 82 11.11 5.73 7.91
N GLY A 83 10.35 5.98 6.84
CA GLY A 83 10.29 7.31 6.22
C GLY A 83 9.76 8.38 7.17
N THR A 84 8.81 8.03 8.05
CA THR A 84 8.25 8.94 9.05
C THR A 84 9.24 9.23 10.19
N ILE A 85 9.92 8.21 10.74
CA ILE A 85 10.85 8.35 11.87
C ILE A 85 12.11 9.14 11.46
N TYR A 86 12.62 8.88 10.25
CA TYR A 86 13.82 9.55 9.75
C TYR A 86 13.54 10.93 9.14
N GLY A 87 12.28 11.41 9.23
CA GLY A 87 11.89 12.76 8.79
C GLY A 87 11.90 12.96 7.28
N THR A 88 11.95 11.89 6.49
CA THR A 88 11.88 11.97 5.02
C THR A 88 10.44 12.17 4.52
N MET A 89 9.47 12.10 5.43
CA MET A 89 8.05 12.31 5.17
C MET A 89 7.46 13.12 6.33
N ASP A 90 6.54 14.03 6.02
CA ASP A 90 5.79 14.77 7.04
C ASP A 90 5.09 13.79 8.02
N LEU A 91 5.15 14.11 9.32
CA LEU A 91 4.65 13.23 10.38
C LEU A 91 3.16 12.92 10.24
N TYR A 92 2.35 13.92 9.88
CA TYR A 92 0.91 13.75 9.72
C TYR A 92 0.59 12.92 8.47
N LEU A 93 1.27 13.21 7.35
CA LEU A 93 1.12 12.44 6.12
C LEU A 93 1.55 10.98 6.31
N GLY A 94 2.68 10.76 6.97
CA GLY A 94 3.19 9.43 7.33
C GLY A 94 2.22 8.64 8.20
N ALA A 95 1.66 9.26 9.24
CA ALA A 95 0.68 8.62 10.12
C ALA A 95 -0.59 8.18 9.35
N VAL A 96 -1.12 9.04 8.46
CA VAL A 96 -2.30 8.71 7.63
C VAL A 96 -2.00 7.53 6.69
N LEU A 97 -0.84 7.53 6.05
CA LEU A 97 -0.43 6.45 5.14
C LEU A 97 -0.22 5.12 5.88
N ILE A 98 0.35 5.14 7.09
CA ILE A 98 0.49 3.95 7.93
C ILE A 98 -0.87 3.37 8.31
N LEU A 99 -1.84 4.21 8.69
CA LEU A 99 -3.20 3.77 8.99
C LEU A 99 -3.89 3.15 7.77
N LEU A 100 -3.71 3.75 6.58
CA LEU A 100 -4.21 3.18 5.32
C LEU A 100 -3.56 1.82 5.02
N ALA A 101 -2.24 1.71 5.17
CA ALA A 101 -1.51 0.45 4.96
C ALA A 101 -1.98 -0.64 5.94
N ALA A 102 -2.25 -0.29 7.20
CA ALA A 102 -2.80 -1.19 8.21
C ALA A 102 -4.22 -1.64 7.86
N ALA A 103 -5.08 -0.73 7.39
CA ALA A 103 -6.44 -1.08 6.94
C ALA A 103 -6.41 -2.03 5.73
N VAL A 104 -5.51 -1.78 4.78
CA VAL A 104 -5.26 -2.67 3.63
C VAL A 104 -4.80 -4.05 4.12
N LEU A 105 -3.83 -4.11 5.04
CA LEU A 105 -3.36 -5.37 5.61
C LEU A 105 -4.49 -6.15 6.31
N ALA A 106 -5.35 -5.47 7.07
CA ALA A 106 -6.50 -6.08 7.73
C ALA A 106 -7.50 -6.65 6.71
N SER A 107 -7.73 -5.94 5.61
CA SER A 107 -8.62 -6.42 4.54
C SER A 107 -8.10 -7.70 3.87
N ILE A 108 -6.78 -7.80 3.64
CA ILE A 108 -6.13 -8.95 3.00
C ILE A 108 -6.06 -10.14 3.95
N SER A 109 -5.83 -9.87 5.24
CA SER A 109 -5.71 -10.90 6.27
C SER A 109 -7.06 -11.50 6.68
N SER A 110 -8.18 -10.95 6.19
CA SER A 110 -9.51 -11.46 6.48
C SER A 110 -9.75 -12.84 5.83
N SER A 111 -10.46 -13.71 6.55
CA SER A 111 -10.82 -15.05 6.07
C SER A 111 -11.64 -15.02 4.78
N GLY A 112 -12.47 -13.97 4.59
CA GLY A 112 -13.22 -13.75 3.35
C GLY A 112 -12.32 -13.49 2.15
N THR A 113 -11.32 -12.63 2.30
CA THR A 113 -10.34 -12.34 1.24
C THR A 113 -9.48 -13.58 0.95
N ALA A 114 -9.00 -14.28 1.98
CA ALA A 114 -8.20 -15.48 1.81
C ALA A 114 -8.94 -16.59 1.04
N ARG A 115 -10.22 -16.83 1.36
CA ARG A 115 -11.06 -17.81 0.64
C ARG A 115 -11.32 -17.39 -0.81
N TRP A 116 -11.58 -16.09 -1.04
CA TRP A 116 -11.79 -15.58 -2.40
C TRP A 116 -10.53 -15.73 -3.24
N ILE A 117 -9.36 -15.37 -2.71
CA ILE A 117 -8.06 -15.53 -3.40
C ILE A 117 -7.78 -16.98 -3.77
N GLN A 118 -8.10 -17.93 -2.88
CA GLN A 118 -7.93 -19.35 -3.17
C GLN A 118 -8.88 -19.80 -4.29
N ALA A 119 -10.15 -19.37 -4.26
CA ALA A 119 -11.13 -19.74 -5.28
C ALA A 119 -10.91 -19.07 -6.64
N ASP A 120 -10.38 -17.85 -6.68
CA ASP A 120 -10.13 -17.07 -7.90
C ASP A 120 -8.90 -17.55 -8.69
N ARG A 121 -8.00 -18.30 -8.04
CA ARG A 121 -6.67 -18.67 -8.59
C ARG A 121 -6.45 -20.16 -8.79
N ILE A 122 -7.53 -20.93 -8.69
CA ILE A 122 -7.63 -22.33 -9.12
C ILE A 122 -8.25 -22.33 -10.51
#